data_AF-A0ABD3C3N0-F1
#
_entry.id   AF-A0ABD3C3N0-F1
#
_cell.length_a   1.000
_cell.length_b   1.000
_cell.length_c   1.000
_cell.angle_alpha   90.00
_cell.angle_beta   90.00
_cell.angle_gamma   90.00
#
_symmetry.space_group_name_H-M   'P 1'
#
loop_
_entity.id
_entity.type
_entity.pdbx_description
1 polymer ?
#
loop_
_entity_poly.entity_id
_entity_poly.type
_entity_poly.pdbx_seq_one_letter_code
_entity_poly.pdbx_strand_id
1 'polypeptide(L)'
;MSNLGDGVGVHNNGVYQQLAVVLQQLVEMNNQIARINARAALTEARKFNNKITSRLRNVVDYEPIPKTFPGHPTVEPPQIKNINIQVAYEIGDLPPPNLLPRNDAAFAALKASRQSPLPTVRAIQWFYNDPLLGPILNDDATLDDCREFLDTLKEYIKL
;
A
#
# COMPACT_ATOMS: atom_id res chain seq x y z
N MET A 1 -62.33 9.18 2.66
CA MET A 1 -61.24 9.03 3.63
C MET A 1 -60.14 8.23 2.95
N SER A 2 -58.96 8.84 2.77
CA SER A 2 -57.63 8.22 2.50
C SER A 2 -56.79 9.23 1.73
N ASN A 3 -55.81 9.85 2.39
CA ASN A 3 -54.55 10.27 1.75
C ASN A 3 -53.46 10.78 2.73
N LEU A 4 -53.55 10.42 4.02
CA LEU A 4 -52.51 10.77 5.00
C LEU A 4 -51.40 9.71 5.10
N GLY A 5 -51.68 8.44 4.75
CA GLY A 5 -50.69 7.35 4.77
C GLY A 5 -49.67 7.44 3.63
N ASP A 6 -50.11 7.80 2.43
CA ASP A 6 -49.25 7.84 1.24
C ASP A 6 -48.25 8.99 1.28
N GLY A 7 -48.63 10.16 1.80
CA GLY A 7 -47.72 11.31 1.94
C GLY A 7 -46.58 11.08 2.95
N VAL A 8 -46.86 10.37 4.05
CA VAL A 8 -45.84 10.03 5.07
C VAL A 8 -44.90 8.94 4.56
N GLY A 9 -45.40 7.95 3.81
CA GLY A 9 -44.58 6.90 3.19
C GLY A 9 -43.62 7.45 2.12
N VAL A 10 -44.10 8.35 1.26
CA VAL A 10 -43.29 9.00 0.23
C VAL A 10 -42.25 9.94 0.85
N HIS A 11 -42.61 10.70 1.89
CA HIS A 11 -41.67 11.60 2.57
C HIS A 11 -40.58 10.81 3.32
N ASN A 12 -40.93 9.73 4.01
CA ASN A 12 -39.97 8.87 4.70
C ASN A 12 -39.00 8.21 3.72
N ASN A 13 -39.48 7.69 2.59
CA ASN A 13 -38.61 7.12 1.54
C ASN A 13 -37.65 8.15 0.95
N GLY A 14 -38.11 9.40 0.74
CA GLY A 14 -37.25 10.50 0.28
C GLY A 14 -36.14 10.85 1.28
N VAL A 15 -36.44 10.85 2.59
CA VAL A 15 -35.45 11.10 3.64
C VAL A 15 -34.42 9.97 3.73
N TYR A 16 -34.85 8.70 3.67
CA TYR A 16 -33.92 7.57 3.69
C TYR A 16 -32.98 7.55 2.47
N GLN A 17 -33.49 7.90 1.29
CA GLN A 17 -32.66 8.02 0.09
C GLN A 17 -31.64 9.16 0.21
N GLN A 18 -32.05 10.32 0.71
CA GLN A 18 -31.13 11.44 0.94
C GLN A 18 -30.06 11.09 1.98
N LEU A 19 -30.44 10.42 3.08
CA LEU A 19 -29.50 9.97 4.09
C LEU A 19 -28.48 8.96 3.51
N ALA A 20 -28.92 8.01 2.69
CA ALA A 20 -28.03 7.06 2.04
C ALA A 20 -27.01 7.76 1.11
N VAL A 21 -27.45 8.76 0.33
CA VAL A 21 -26.57 9.56 -0.53
C VAL A 21 -25.53 10.33 0.30
N VAL A 22 -25.96 10.99 1.39
CA VAL A 22 -25.04 11.74 2.26
C VAL A 22 -24.01 10.81 2.92
N LEU A 23 -24.44 9.63 3.40
CA LEU A 23 -23.53 8.65 3.97
C LEU A 23 -22.50 8.16 2.94
N GLN A 24 -22.92 7.90 1.71
CA GLN A 24 -22.02 7.51 0.62
C GLN A 24 -21.00 8.61 0.31
N GLN A 25 -21.45 9.87 0.22
CA GLN A 25 -20.57 11.02 0.01
C GLN A 25 -19.55 11.20 1.15
N LEU A 26 -19.96 11.01 2.41
CA LEU A 26 -19.05 11.05 3.56
C LEU A 26 -17.98 9.97 3.49
N VAL A 27 -18.35 8.74 3.12
CA VAL A 27 -17.38 7.64 2.93
C VAL A 27 -16.39 7.98 1.82
N GLU A 28 -16.87 8.52 0.69
CA GLU A 28 -16.01 8.93 -0.42
C GLU A 28 -15.06 10.06 -0.04
N MET A 29 -15.54 11.07 0.69
CA MET A 29 -14.70 12.16 1.21
C MET A 29 -13.63 11.64 2.17
N ASN A 30 -13.99 10.76 3.11
CA ASN A 30 -13.03 10.15 4.03
C ASN A 30 -11.95 9.37 3.28
N ASN A 31 -12.33 8.62 2.24
CA ASN A 31 -11.38 7.90 1.38
C ASN A 31 -10.46 8.86 0.60
N GLN A 32 -10.97 10.00 0.15
CA GLN A 32 -10.16 11.03 -0.51
C GLN A 32 -9.16 11.67 0.46
N ILE A 33 -9.59 12.00 1.68
CA ILE A 33 -8.72 12.55 2.72
C ILE A 33 -7.61 11.57 3.08
N ALA A 34 -7.94 10.30 3.29
CA ALA A 34 -6.95 9.25 3.54
C ALA A 34 -5.90 9.17 2.42
N ARG A 35 -6.32 9.24 1.15
CA ARG A 35 -5.39 9.27 0.00
C ARG A 35 -4.49 10.50 -0.01
N ILE A 36 -5.03 11.68 0.31
CA ILE A 36 -4.25 12.92 0.36
C ILE A 36 -3.20 12.83 1.47
N ASN A 37 -3.60 12.38 2.67
CA ASN A 37 -2.69 12.21 3.80
C ASN A 37 -1.61 11.17 3.50
N ALA A 38 -1.97 10.02 2.91
CA ALA A 38 -1.03 9.00 2.50
C ALA A 38 -0.01 9.52 1.48
N ARG A 39 -0.45 10.33 0.50
CA ARG A 39 0.44 10.96 -0.49
C ARG A 39 1.36 12.03 0.13
N ALA A 40 0.87 12.80 1.09
CA ALA A 40 1.69 13.75 1.83
C ALA A 40 2.78 13.02 2.63
N ALA A 41 2.41 11.98 3.38
CA ALA A 41 3.35 11.15 4.14
C ALA A 41 4.35 10.43 3.22
N LEU A 42 3.90 9.89 2.09
CA LEU A 42 4.75 9.33 1.02
C LEU A 42 5.81 10.36 0.58
N THR A 43 5.38 11.59 0.30
CA THR A 43 6.25 12.66 -0.17
C THR A 43 7.31 13.03 0.88
N GLU A 44 6.94 13.12 2.15
CA GLU A 44 7.88 13.41 3.23
C GLU A 44 8.88 12.25 3.45
N ALA A 45 8.42 11.00 3.42
CA ALA A 45 9.30 9.83 3.51
C ALA A 45 10.33 9.81 2.37
N ARG A 46 9.90 10.05 1.13
CA ARG A 46 10.80 10.14 -0.04
C ARG A 46 11.79 11.30 0.06
N LYS A 47 11.34 12.48 0.50
CA LYS A 47 12.24 13.63 0.76
C LYS A 47 13.31 13.28 1.79
N PHE A 48 12.95 12.56 2.85
CA PHE A 48 13.93 12.07 3.84
C PHE A 48 14.90 11.07 3.19
N ASN A 49 14.37 10.04 2.54
CA ASN A 49 15.15 8.96 1.92
C ASN A 49 16.14 9.49 0.86
N ASN A 50 15.74 10.49 0.07
CA ASN A 50 16.58 11.17 -0.92
C ASN A 50 17.73 11.96 -0.32
N LYS A 51 17.55 12.52 0.89
CA LYS A 51 18.58 13.29 1.59
C LYS A 51 19.68 12.39 2.18
N ILE A 52 19.47 11.07 2.21
CA ILE A 52 20.48 10.13 2.72
C ILE A 52 21.69 10.12 1.77
N THR A 53 22.74 10.79 2.21
CA THR A 53 24.01 10.91 1.47
C THR A 53 24.67 9.55 1.28
N SER A 54 25.52 9.41 0.26
CA SER A 54 26.20 8.15 -0.06
C SER A 54 26.95 7.52 1.12
N ARG A 55 27.50 8.34 2.02
CA ARG A 55 28.20 7.89 3.25
C ARG A 55 27.28 7.26 4.29
N LEU A 56 25.98 7.61 4.26
CA LEU A 56 24.99 7.19 5.23
C LEU A 56 24.04 6.10 4.72
N ARG A 57 24.01 5.82 3.41
CA ARG A 57 23.07 4.88 2.77
C ARG A 57 23.09 3.45 3.32
N ASN A 58 24.19 3.04 3.95
CA ASN A 58 24.33 1.69 4.51
C ASN A 58 24.04 1.61 6.02
N VAL A 59 23.81 2.74 6.68
CA VAL A 59 23.68 2.83 8.15
C VAL A 59 22.43 3.54 8.61
N VAL A 60 21.90 4.47 7.82
CA VAL A 60 20.62 5.14 8.11
C VAL A 60 19.51 4.34 7.46
N ASP A 61 18.49 4.03 8.26
CA ASP A 61 17.31 3.34 7.77
C ASP A 61 16.41 4.31 7.00
N TYR A 62 15.78 3.79 5.94
CA TYR A 62 14.76 4.47 5.17
C TYR A 62 13.51 4.66 6.01
N GLU A 63 12.88 5.81 5.85
CA GLU A 63 11.51 6.01 6.31
C GLU A 63 10.57 5.11 5.49
N PRO A 64 9.72 4.30 6.16
CA PRO A 64 8.77 3.45 5.48
C PRO A 64 7.74 4.29 4.74
N ILE A 65 7.34 3.79 3.58
CA ILE A 65 6.37 4.48 2.73
C ILE A 65 4.97 3.93 2.99
N PRO A 66 3.96 4.79 3.22
CA PRO A 66 2.59 4.35 3.39
C PRO A 66 2.01 3.77 2.10
N LYS A 67 1.05 2.85 2.24
CA LYS A 67 0.23 2.34 1.14
C LYS A 67 -0.59 3.47 0.53
N THR A 68 -0.54 3.64 -0.78
CA THR A 68 -1.28 4.70 -1.50
C THR A 68 -2.31 4.16 -2.49
N PHE A 69 -2.25 2.86 -2.81
CA PHE A 69 -3.20 2.18 -3.67
C PHE A 69 -4.12 1.25 -2.87
N PRO A 70 -5.44 1.27 -3.13
CA PRO A 70 -6.39 0.41 -2.44
C PRO A 70 -6.24 -1.07 -2.84
N GLY A 71 -6.69 -1.94 -1.95
CA GLY A 71 -6.82 -3.38 -2.21
C GLY A 71 -5.48 -4.12 -2.38
N HIS A 72 -5.59 -5.38 -2.79
CA HIS A 72 -4.47 -6.30 -2.92
C HIS A 72 -4.59 -7.11 -4.23
N PRO A 73 -3.46 -7.55 -4.82
CA PRO A 73 -3.48 -8.35 -6.05
C PRO A 73 -4.19 -9.69 -5.90
N THR A 74 -4.15 -10.28 -4.70
CA THR A 74 -4.78 -11.57 -4.35
C THR A 74 -5.47 -11.46 -3.00
N VAL A 75 -6.47 -12.32 -2.76
CA VAL A 75 -7.23 -12.34 -1.50
C VAL A 75 -6.33 -12.80 -0.34
N GLU A 76 -5.55 -13.85 -0.55
CA GLU A 76 -4.68 -14.39 0.49
C GLU A 76 -3.34 -13.66 0.53
N PRO A 77 -2.87 -13.23 1.71
CA PRO A 77 -1.56 -12.63 1.87
C PRO A 77 -0.46 -13.68 1.72
N PRO A 78 0.66 -13.35 1.06
CA PRO A 78 1.81 -14.25 0.96
C PRO A 78 2.36 -14.61 2.34
N GLN A 79 2.69 -15.88 2.54
CA GLN A 79 3.30 -16.35 3.79
C GLN A 79 4.81 -16.09 3.76
N ILE A 80 5.32 -15.30 4.71
CA ILE A 80 6.76 -15.05 4.87
C ILE A 80 7.18 -15.34 6.29
N LYS A 81 8.34 -16.00 6.42
CA LYS A 81 8.95 -16.26 7.71
C LYS A 81 9.20 -14.96 8.48
N ASN A 82 8.73 -14.91 9.72
CA ASN A 82 8.94 -13.81 10.68
C ASN A 82 8.29 -12.46 10.29
N ILE A 83 7.33 -12.44 9.38
CA ILE A 83 6.57 -11.23 9.04
C ILE A 83 5.08 -11.55 9.16
N ASN A 84 4.38 -10.82 10.04
CA ASN A 84 2.94 -10.96 10.19
C ASN A 84 2.23 -9.99 9.24
N ILE A 85 1.66 -10.52 8.16
CA ILE A 85 0.90 -9.73 7.18
C ILE A 85 -0.59 -9.83 7.52
N GLN A 86 -1.21 -8.68 7.77
CA GLN A 86 -2.65 -8.58 7.99
C GLN A 86 -3.41 -8.52 6.66
N VAL A 87 -4.67 -8.95 6.66
CA VAL A 87 -5.53 -9.00 5.47
C VAL A 87 -6.21 -7.68 5.11
N ALA A 88 -6.09 -6.65 5.96
CA ALA A 88 -6.90 -5.44 5.89
C ALA A 88 -6.06 -4.15 5.89
N TYR A 89 -4.98 -4.11 5.11
CA TYR A 89 -4.18 -2.89 5.00
C TYR A 89 -4.90 -1.86 4.13
N GLU A 90 -5.18 -0.72 4.74
CA GLU A 90 -5.87 0.40 4.13
C GLU A 90 -4.88 1.44 3.58
N ILE A 91 -5.41 2.37 2.80
CA ILE A 91 -4.61 3.51 2.33
C ILE A 91 -4.14 4.34 3.54
N GLY A 92 -2.83 4.61 3.58
CA GLY A 92 -2.17 5.31 4.67
C GLY A 92 -1.42 4.40 5.64
N ASP A 93 -1.72 3.10 5.64
CA ASP A 93 -1.02 2.15 6.50
C ASP A 93 0.45 2.02 6.12
N LEU A 94 1.29 1.81 7.13
CA LEU A 94 2.71 1.51 6.95
C LEU A 94 2.91 0.00 6.74
N PRO A 95 3.94 -0.39 5.97
CA PRO A 95 4.26 -1.80 5.78
C PRO A 95 4.60 -2.46 7.12
N PRO A 96 4.29 -3.76 7.29
CA PRO A 96 4.71 -4.50 8.47
C PRO A 96 6.23 -4.33 8.72
N PRO A 97 6.67 -4.29 9.99
CA PRO A 97 8.08 -4.21 10.32
C PRO A 97 8.89 -5.30 9.61
N ASN A 98 10.06 -4.92 9.07
CA ASN A 98 10.96 -5.80 8.32
C ASN A 98 10.46 -6.31 6.96
N LEU A 99 9.28 -5.87 6.47
CA LEU A 99 8.85 -6.18 5.10
C LEU A 99 9.76 -5.53 4.06
N LEU A 100 10.13 -4.27 4.29
CA LEU A 100 11.03 -3.53 3.42
C LEU A 100 12.51 -3.70 3.82
N PRO A 101 13.44 -3.76 2.85
CA PRO A 101 14.84 -3.59 3.14
C PRO A 101 15.09 -2.20 3.74
N ARG A 102 15.62 -2.17 4.96
CA ARG A 102 15.77 -0.92 5.73
C ARG A 102 16.74 0.09 5.13
N ASN A 103 17.74 -0.32 4.34
CA ASN A 103 18.76 0.57 3.79
C ASN A 103 19.49 -0.07 2.59
N ASP A 104 20.47 0.62 1.99
CA ASP A 104 21.17 0.10 0.79
C ASP A 104 21.94 -1.19 1.05
N ALA A 105 22.47 -1.38 2.26
CA ALA A 105 23.14 -2.62 2.63
C ALA A 105 22.15 -3.79 2.70
N ALA A 106 20.93 -3.54 3.20
CA ALA A 106 19.87 -4.56 3.22
C ALA A 106 19.40 -4.91 1.80
N PHE A 107 19.26 -3.92 0.91
CA PHE A 107 18.96 -4.16 -0.52
C PHE A 107 20.06 -5.01 -1.16
N ALA A 108 21.33 -4.65 -0.97
CA ALA A 108 22.46 -5.37 -1.53
C ALA A 108 22.52 -6.81 -1.02
N ALA A 109 22.30 -7.03 0.29
CA ALA A 109 22.28 -8.36 0.88
C ALA A 109 21.15 -9.23 0.30
N LEU A 110 19.96 -8.65 0.11
CA LEU A 110 18.82 -9.37 -0.46
C LEU A 110 19.07 -9.75 -1.94
N LYS A 111 19.64 -8.83 -2.74
CA LYS A 111 20.00 -9.09 -4.15
C LYS A 111 21.14 -10.11 -4.31
N ALA A 112 22.09 -10.12 -3.39
CA ALA A 112 23.24 -11.02 -3.39
C ALA A 112 22.91 -12.41 -2.81
N SER A 113 21.76 -12.57 -2.17
CA SER A 113 21.29 -13.86 -1.66
C SER A 113 21.22 -14.91 -2.78
N ARG A 114 21.66 -16.13 -2.47
CA ARG A 114 21.47 -17.30 -3.34
C ARG A 114 20.08 -17.93 -3.19
N GLN A 115 19.36 -17.59 -2.12
CA GLN A 115 17.97 -17.99 -1.92
C GLN A 115 17.07 -17.02 -2.66
N SER A 116 16.00 -17.54 -3.29
CA SER A 116 15.04 -16.71 -3.99
C SER A 116 14.37 -15.71 -3.05
N PRO A 117 14.45 -14.40 -3.32
CA PRO A 117 13.73 -13.38 -2.56
C PRO A 117 12.25 -13.27 -2.98
N LEU A 118 11.77 -14.15 -3.89
CA LEU A 118 10.42 -14.10 -4.44
C LEU A 118 9.31 -14.02 -3.37
N PRO A 119 9.33 -14.79 -2.26
CA PRO A 119 8.31 -14.64 -1.22
C PRO A 119 8.24 -13.21 -0.67
N THR A 120 9.40 -12.61 -0.36
CA THR A 120 9.51 -11.22 0.11
C THR A 120 9.01 -10.23 -0.94
N VAL A 121 9.43 -10.40 -2.19
CA VAL A 121 8.98 -9.55 -3.32
C VAL A 121 7.46 -9.61 -3.46
N ARG A 122 6.87 -10.80 -3.46
CA ARG A 122 5.42 -10.98 -3.59
C ARG A 122 4.65 -10.32 -2.45
N ALA A 123 5.15 -10.36 -1.21
CA ALA A 123 4.49 -9.63 -0.13
C ALA A 123 4.61 -8.11 -0.24
N ILE A 124 5.74 -7.59 -0.72
CA ILE A 124 5.89 -6.15 -0.96
C ILE A 124 4.89 -5.73 -2.06
N GLN A 125 4.81 -6.49 -3.16
CA GLN A 125 3.82 -6.27 -4.23
C GLN A 125 2.39 -6.39 -3.72
N TRP A 126 2.12 -7.36 -2.85
CA TRP A 126 0.81 -7.57 -2.25
C TRP A 126 0.40 -6.41 -1.34
N PHE A 127 1.32 -5.94 -0.50
CA PHE A 127 1.09 -4.80 0.38
C PHE A 127 0.87 -3.51 -0.42
N TYR A 128 1.74 -3.16 -1.36
CA TYR A 128 1.66 -1.88 -2.07
C TYR A 128 0.58 -1.84 -3.15
N ASN A 129 0.45 -2.90 -3.95
CA ASN A 129 -0.46 -2.96 -5.10
C ASN A 129 -0.35 -1.72 -6.02
N ASP A 130 0.87 -1.21 -6.21
CA ASP A 130 1.14 0.01 -6.94
C ASP A 130 1.69 -0.32 -8.34
N PRO A 131 1.05 0.12 -9.44
CA PRO A 131 1.52 -0.12 -10.80
C PRO A 131 2.94 0.39 -11.08
N LEU A 132 3.43 1.37 -10.32
CA LEU A 132 4.81 1.89 -10.47
C LEU A 132 5.87 0.88 -10.03
N LEU A 133 5.51 -0.13 -9.25
CA LEU A 133 6.40 -1.22 -8.85
C LEU A 133 6.50 -2.33 -9.91
N GLY A 134 5.80 -2.18 -11.04
CA GLY A 134 5.82 -3.14 -12.13
C GLY A 134 4.79 -4.27 -11.98
N PRO A 135 4.83 -5.27 -12.89
CA PRO A 135 3.87 -6.38 -12.90
C PRO A 135 4.06 -7.29 -11.68
N ILE A 136 2.96 -7.88 -11.21
CA ILE A 136 2.97 -8.86 -10.13
C ILE A 136 3.72 -10.11 -10.59
N LEU A 137 4.73 -10.52 -9.83
CA LEU A 137 5.53 -11.70 -10.14
C LEU A 137 4.76 -12.99 -9.76
N ASN A 138 4.78 -13.95 -10.67
CA ASN A 138 4.21 -15.29 -10.53
C ASN A 138 5.21 -16.28 -9.91
N ASP A 139 4.80 -17.53 -9.73
CA ASP A 139 5.61 -18.55 -9.03
C ASP A 139 6.82 -19.04 -9.83
N ASP A 140 6.83 -18.83 -11.14
CA ASP A 140 7.92 -19.09 -12.09
C ASP A 140 8.88 -17.92 -12.26
N ALA A 141 8.67 -16.80 -11.56
CA ALA A 141 9.56 -15.66 -11.60
C ALA A 141 10.99 -16.03 -11.20
N THR A 142 11.94 -15.55 -12.00
CA THR A 142 13.37 -15.83 -11.84
C THR A 142 14.01 -14.94 -10.77
N LEU A 143 15.26 -15.27 -10.42
CA LEU A 143 16.07 -14.41 -9.55
C LEU A 143 16.31 -13.02 -10.17
N ASP A 144 16.41 -12.94 -11.49
CA ASP A 144 16.67 -11.68 -12.18
C ASP A 144 15.42 -10.80 -12.20
N ASP A 145 14.23 -11.37 -12.39
CA ASP A 145 12.94 -10.66 -12.26
C ASP A 145 12.81 -10.05 -10.85
N CYS A 146 13.18 -10.80 -9.82
CA CYS A 146 13.17 -10.31 -8.45
C CYS A 146 14.18 -9.18 -8.22
N ARG A 147 15.37 -9.25 -8.85
CA ARG A 147 16.40 -8.21 -8.73
C ARG A 147 15.98 -6.91 -9.41
N GLU A 148 15.35 -7.02 -10.57
CA GLU A 148 14.78 -5.87 -11.29
C GLU A 148 13.67 -5.21 -10.48
N PHE A 149 12.79 -6.01 -9.88
CA PHE A 149 11.80 -5.50 -8.93
C PHE A 149 12.45 -4.77 -7.75
N LEU A 150 13.51 -5.33 -7.15
CA LEU A 150 14.19 -4.71 -6.00
C LEU A 150 14.87 -3.38 -6.37
N ASP A 151 15.39 -3.26 -7.59
CA ASP A 151 15.90 -1.98 -8.10
C ASP A 151 14.77 -0.96 -8.28
N THR A 152 13.65 -1.39 -8.86
CA THR A 152 12.45 -0.55 -9.03
C THR A 152 11.91 -0.10 -7.67
N LEU A 153 11.84 -0.99 -6.68
CA LEU A 153 11.42 -0.69 -5.32
C LEU A 153 12.35 0.32 -4.65
N LYS A 154 13.67 0.16 -4.84
CA LYS A 154 14.65 1.08 -4.26
C LYS A 154 14.47 2.50 -4.80
N GLU A 155 14.22 2.64 -6.10
CA GLU A 155 13.89 3.94 -6.70
C GLU A 155 12.52 4.43 -6.24
N TYR A 156 11.49 3.57 -6.18
CA TYR A 156 10.17 3.91 -5.66
C TYR A 156 10.21 4.47 -4.24
N ILE A 157 11.13 3.98 -3.39
CA ILE A 157 11.30 4.45 -2.01
C ILE A 157 11.91 5.86 -1.94
N LYS A 158 12.54 6.29 -3.02
CA LYS A 158 13.32 7.53 -3.10
C LYS A 158 12.64 8.61 -3.94
N LEU A 159 11.99 8.27 -5.05
CA LEU A 159 11.33 9.20 -6.00
C LEU A 159 10.54 10.34 -5.33
#